data_AF-A0A2W4M8P9-F1
#
_entry.id   AF-A0A2W4M8P9-F1
#
_cell.length_a   1.000
_cell.length_b   1.000
_cell.length_c   1.000
_cell.angle_alpha   90.00
_cell.angle_beta   90.00
_cell.angle_gamma   90.00
#
_symmetry.space_group_name_H-M   'P 1'
#
loop_
_entity.id
_entity.type
_entity.pdbx_description
1 polymer ?
#
loop_
_entity_poly.entity_id
_entity_poly.type
_entity_poly.pdbx_seq_one_letter_code
_entity_poly.pdbx_strand_id
1 'polypeptide(L)'
;MNAGEALRAARLDTEELRGFIHPVDPDRVTLRPAPSWMTRMWGKATGALTVGRRVFVRPDVLAGDPDALGRLVVHELVHVRQWSDYGPLSFLLRYLRRYLGGVLRGLGHRDSYQSNPYEVEAREAVERFGITV
;
A
#
# COMPACT_ATOMS: atom_id res chain seq x y z
N MET A 1 -15.72 4.89 -0.35
CA MET A 1 -15.42 3.70 -1.15
C MET A 1 -14.54 2.74 -0.34
N ASN A 2 -14.61 1.45 -0.64
CA ASN A 2 -13.70 0.44 -0.08
C ASN A 2 -12.67 -0.03 -1.13
N ALA A 3 -11.69 -0.83 -0.71
CA ALA A 3 -10.64 -1.32 -1.60
C ALA A 3 -11.19 -2.27 -2.68
N GLY A 4 -12.16 -3.13 -2.34
CA GLY A 4 -12.81 -4.00 -3.33
C GLY A 4 -13.51 -3.23 -4.45
N GLU A 5 -14.21 -2.15 -4.14
CA GLU A 5 -14.82 -1.26 -5.13
C GLU A 5 -13.78 -0.64 -6.07
N ALA A 6 -12.63 -0.19 -5.53
CA ALA A 6 -11.54 0.35 -6.34
C ALA A 6 -10.92 -0.71 -7.25
N LEU A 7 -10.69 -1.93 -6.74
CA LEU A 7 -10.16 -3.04 -7.54
C LEU A 7 -11.12 -3.42 -8.67
N ARG A 8 -12.43 -3.49 -8.40
CA ARG A 8 -13.44 -3.78 -9.43
C ARG A 8 -13.50 -2.68 -10.50
N ALA A 9 -13.42 -1.42 -10.10
CA ALA A 9 -13.39 -0.29 -11.02
C ALA A 9 -12.18 -0.38 -11.98
N ALA A 10 -11.03 -0.83 -11.48
CA ALA A 10 -9.81 -1.04 -12.25
C ALA A 10 -9.71 -2.43 -12.93
N ARG A 11 -10.73 -3.29 -12.77
CA ARG A 11 -10.74 -4.69 -13.24
C ARG A 11 -9.59 -5.55 -12.69
N LEU A 12 -9.12 -5.27 -11.48
CA LEU A 12 -8.04 -5.99 -10.79
C LEU A 12 -8.55 -6.92 -9.68
N ASP A 13 -9.87 -6.96 -9.42
CA ASP A 13 -10.48 -7.83 -8.40
C ASP A 13 -10.55 -9.29 -8.87
N THR A 14 -9.43 -10.00 -8.79
CA THR A 14 -9.28 -11.40 -9.23
C THR A 14 -9.18 -12.36 -8.04
N GLU A 15 -9.60 -13.62 -8.24
CA GLU A 15 -9.43 -14.69 -7.24
C GLU A 15 -7.96 -14.92 -6.88
N GLU A 16 -7.05 -14.76 -7.85
CA GLU A 16 -5.61 -14.88 -7.61
C GLU A 16 -5.09 -13.79 -6.67
N LEU A 17 -5.51 -12.53 -6.88
CA LEU A 17 -5.19 -11.42 -5.98
C LEU A 17 -5.80 -11.67 -4.59
N ARG A 18 -7.08 -12.07 -4.51
CA ARG A 18 -7.75 -12.37 -3.24
C ARG A 18 -7.06 -13.49 -2.47
N GLY A 19 -6.60 -14.53 -3.17
CA GLY A 19 -5.79 -15.61 -2.59
C GLY A 19 -4.45 -15.11 -2.07
N PHE A 20 -3.77 -14.22 -2.81
CA PHE A 20 -2.47 -13.66 -2.43
C PHE A 20 -2.54 -12.77 -1.18
N ILE A 21 -3.62 -12.00 -1.02
CA ILE A 21 -3.80 -11.09 0.12
C ILE A 21 -4.54 -11.73 1.31
N HIS A 22 -4.96 -13.00 1.21
CA HIS A 22 -5.60 -13.72 2.31
C HIS A 22 -4.75 -13.64 3.59
N PRO A 23 -5.34 -13.38 4.78
CA PRO A 23 -6.77 -13.38 5.12
C PRO A 23 -7.49 -12.04 4.93
N VAL A 24 -6.91 -11.07 4.21
CA VAL A 24 -7.51 -9.76 4.03
C VAL A 24 -8.64 -9.81 3.01
N ASP A 25 -9.85 -9.48 3.46
CA ASP A 25 -10.99 -9.17 2.59
C ASP A 25 -10.93 -7.68 2.13
N PRO A 26 -10.76 -7.38 0.82
CA PRO A 26 -10.72 -6.03 0.27
C PRO A 26 -11.98 -5.21 0.53
N ASP A 27 -13.16 -5.85 0.57
CA ASP A 27 -14.43 -5.16 0.76
C ASP A 27 -14.56 -4.61 2.19
N ARG A 28 -13.72 -5.10 3.11
CA ARG A 28 -13.60 -4.65 4.50
C ARG A 28 -12.41 -3.71 4.74
N VAL A 29 -11.74 -3.23 3.70
CA VAL A 29 -10.65 -2.25 3.79
C VAL A 29 -11.16 -0.90 3.30
N THR A 30 -11.13 0.12 4.16
CA THR A 30 -11.70 1.42 3.82
C THR A 30 -10.66 2.35 3.22
N LEU A 31 -10.97 2.95 2.07
CA LEU A 31 -10.19 4.04 1.50
C LEU A 31 -10.75 5.38 1.99
N ARG A 32 -9.90 6.25 2.52
CA ARG A 32 -10.29 7.58 2.99
C ARG A 32 -9.38 8.64 2.40
N PRO A 33 -9.90 9.83 2.05
CA PRO A 33 -9.03 10.94 1.69
C PRO A 33 -8.14 11.28 2.90
N ALA A 34 -6.84 11.37 2.66
CA ALA A 34 -5.87 11.79 3.66
C ALA A 34 -6.10 13.28 4.01
N PRO A 35 -6.18 13.64 5.29
CA PRO A 35 -6.34 15.04 5.69
C PRO A 35 -5.11 15.86 5.28
N SER A 36 -5.29 17.14 4.97
CA SER A 36 -4.23 17.99 4.40
C SER A 36 -2.97 18.13 5.26
N TRP A 37 -3.11 18.05 6.59
CA TRP A 37 -1.95 18.05 7.48
C TRP A 37 -1.09 16.79 7.34
N MET A 38 -1.71 15.66 7.02
CA MET A 38 -1.04 14.37 6.83
C MET A 38 -0.32 14.32 5.49
N THR A 39 -0.98 14.73 4.40
CA THR A 39 -0.35 14.78 3.07
C THR A 39 0.82 15.76 3.00
N ARG A 40 0.81 16.83 3.82
CA ARG A 40 1.93 17.78 3.91
C ARG A 40 3.20 17.17 4.52
N MET A 41 3.07 16.10 5.30
CA MET A 41 4.22 15.39 5.87
C MET A 41 4.76 14.30 4.94
N TRP A 42 4.06 14.01 3.84
CA TRP A 42 4.44 12.97 2.90
C TRP A 42 5.30 13.54 1.76
N GLY A 43 6.23 12.74 1.26
CA GLY A 43 6.91 13.06 0.01
C GLY A 43 5.91 13.06 -1.15
N LYS A 44 6.16 13.85 -2.20
CA LYS A 44 5.27 13.94 -3.38
C LYS A 44 5.01 12.58 -4.05
N ALA A 45 5.89 11.60 -3.86
CA ALA A 45 5.78 10.26 -4.40
C ALA A 45 4.89 9.30 -3.57
N THR A 46 4.51 9.67 -2.34
CA THR A 46 3.65 8.84 -1.49
C THR A 46 2.19 9.10 -1.83
N GLY A 47 1.54 8.12 -2.46
CA GLY A 47 0.12 8.19 -2.85
C GLY A 47 -0.85 7.85 -1.73
N ALA A 48 -0.46 6.98 -0.80
CA ALA A 48 -1.28 6.54 0.31
C ALA A 48 -0.44 6.09 1.53
N LEU A 49 -1.15 5.84 2.64
CA LEU A 49 -0.62 5.27 3.87
C LEU A 49 -1.62 4.27 4.44
N THR A 50 -1.17 3.04 4.65
CA THR A 50 -1.91 2.01 5.37
C THR A 50 -1.76 2.12 6.88
N VAL A 51 -2.89 2.15 7.59
CA VAL A 51 -2.99 2.05 9.05
C VAL A 51 -4.05 0.99 9.38
N GLY A 52 -3.58 -0.26 9.50
CA GLY A 52 -4.45 -1.41 9.68
C GLY A 52 -5.39 -1.62 8.53
N ARG A 53 -6.70 -1.68 8.80
CA ARG A 53 -7.73 -1.89 7.76
C ARG A 53 -8.15 -0.59 7.07
N ARG A 54 -7.42 0.49 7.27
CA ARG A 54 -7.73 1.82 6.71
C ARG A 54 -6.55 2.27 5.87
N VAL A 55 -6.85 2.72 4.66
CA VAL A 55 -5.87 3.30 3.74
C VAL A 55 -6.23 4.76 3.56
N PHE A 56 -5.31 5.65 3.93
CA PHE A 56 -5.44 7.08 3.70
C PHE A 56 -4.80 7.40 2.36
N VAL A 57 -5.61 7.81 1.39
CA VAL A 57 -5.19 8.07 0.01
C VAL A 57 -5.17 9.58 -0.23
N ARG A 58 -4.17 10.07 -0.95
CA ARG A 58 -4.15 11.47 -1.37
C ARG A 58 -5.42 11.83 -2.16
N PRO A 59 -6.08 12.97 -1.87
CA PRO A 59 -7.34 13.33 -2.53
C PRO A 59 -7.25 13.39 -4.06
N ASP A 60 -6.13 13.85 -4.60
CA ASP A 60 -5.87 13.91 -6.05
C ASP A 60 -5.78 12.53 -6.70
N VAL A 61 -5.26 11.54 -5.99
CA VAL A 61 -5.20 10.15 -6.48
C VAL A 61 -6.57 9.48 -6.35
N LEU A 62 -7.28 9.73 -5.25
CA LEU A 62 -8.59 9.14 -4.98
C LEU A 62 -9.65 9.60 -6.00
N ALA A 63 -9.55 10.83 -6.49
CA ALA A 63 -10.43 11.40 -7.51
C ALA A 63 -9.88 11.24 -8.95
N GLY A 64 -8.72 10.59 -9.10
CA GLY A 64 -8.00 10.49 -10.37
C GLY A 64 -8.39 9.28 -11.20
N ASP A 65 -7.40 8.76 -11.93
CA ASP A 65 -7.52 7.58 -12.78
C ASP A 65 -7.85 6.31 -11.97
N PRO A 66 -8.96 5.61 -12.29
CA PRO A 66 -9.32 4.34 -11.63
C PRO A 66 -8.23 3.28 -11.71
N ASP A 67 -7.48 3.18 -12.81
CA ASP A 67 -6.45 2.16 -12.99
C ASP A 67 -5.23 2.45 -12.09
N ALA A 68 -4.80 3.72 -12.04
CA ALA A 68 -3.78 4.16 -11.10
C ALA A 68 -4.19 3.95 -9.63
N LEU A 69 -5.45 4.24 -9.28
CA LEU A 69 -5.98 3.98 -7.94
C LEU A 69 -6.03 2.48 -7.65
N GLY A 70 -6.44 1.65 -8.61
CA GLY A 70 -6.48 0.20 -8.48
C GLY A 70 -5.10 -0.39 -8.18
N ARG A 71 -4.07 0.02 -8.94
CA ARG A 71 -2.67 -0.39 -8.69
C ARG A 71 -2.17 0.05 -7.32
N LEU A 72 -2.49 1.28 -6.91
CA LEU A 72 -2.17 1.75 -5.55
C LEU A 72 -2.89 0.89 -4.50
N VAL A 73 -4.14 0.53 -4.72
CA VAL A 73 -4.90 -0.32 -3.79
C VAL A 73 -4.32 -1.73 -3.69
N VAL A 74 -3.86 -2.33 -4.79
CA VAL A 74 -3.12 -3.61 -4.75
C VAL A 74 -1.91 -3.50 -3.82
N HIS A 75 -1.11 -2.45 -3.97
CA HIS A 75 0.06 -2.19 -3.13
C HIS A 75 -0.33 -2.07 -1.65
N GLU A 76 -1.32 -1.24 -1.33
CA GLU A 76 -1.74 -1.00 0.05
C GLU A 76 -2.36 -2.24 0.69
N LEU A 77 -3.06 -3.10 -0.06
CA LEU A 77 -3.60 -4.37 0.46
C LEU A 77 -2.50 -5.34 0.92
N VAL A 78 -1.32 -5.30 0.31
CA VAL A 78 -0.15 -6.06 0.80
C VAL A 78 0.26 -5.55 2.19
N HIS A 79 0.28 -4.22 2.40
CA HIS A 79 0.54 -3.67 3.73
C HIS A 79 -0.54 -4.02 4.74
N VAL A 80 -1.82 -4.05 4.32
CA VAL A 80 -2.91 -4.52 5.21
C VAL A 80 -2.67 -5.98 5.60
N ARG A 81 -2.26 -6.84 4.66
CA ARG A 81 -1.91 -8.25 4.95
C ARG A 81 -0.73 -8.32 5.90
N GLN A 82 0.37 -7.61 5.62
CA GLN A 82 1.54 -7.58 6.51
C GLN A 82 1.17 -7.09 7.93
N TRP A 83 0.26 -6.11 8.05
CA TRP A 83 -0.26 -5.66 9.35
C TRP A 83 -1.03 -6.76 10.08
N SER A 84 -1.81 -7.56 9.34
CA SER A 84 -2.53 -8.72 9.86
C SER A 84 -1.59 -9.85 10.28
N ASP A 85 -0.56 -10.14 9.47
CA ASP A 85 0.36 -11.26 9.68
C ASP A 85 1.29 -11.02 10.88
N TYR A 86 1.81 -9.80 11.02
CA TYR A 86 2.79 -9.47 12.07
C TYR A 86 2.17 -8.78 13.28
N GLY A 87 0.98 -8.20 13.13
CA GLY A 87 0.43 -7.24 14.08
C GLY A 87 1.07 -5.85 13.97
N PRO A 88 0.38 -4.80 14.47
CA PRO A 88 0.72 -3.40 14.19
C PRO A 88 2.10 -2.99 14.68
N LEU A 89 2.43 -3.32 15.93
CA LEU A 89 3.70 -2.93 16.55
C LEU A 89 4.89 -3.68 15.92
N SER A 90 4.76 -4.99 15.73
CA SER A 90 5.81 -5.80 15.13
C SER A 90 6.11 -5.38 13.70
N PHE A 91 5.07 -5.10 12.90
CA PHE A 91 5.24 -4.65 11.53
C PHE A 91 5.97 -3.30 11.48
N LEU A 92 5.51 -2.31 12.27
CA LEU A 92 6.13 -0.99 12.31
C LEU A 92 7.61 -1.07 12.72
N LEU A 93 7.93 -1.86 13.75
CA LEU A 93 9.32 -2.05 14.19
C LEU A 93 10.17 -2.74 13.13
N ARG A 94 9.65 -3.76 12.44
CA ARG A 94 10.36 -4.46 11.37
C ARG A 94 10.64 -3.54 10.18
N TYR A 95 9.62 -2.80 9.77
CA TYR A 95 9.72 -1.82 8.69
C TYR A 95 10.77 -0.75 9.03
N LEU A 96 10.64 -0.13 10.22
CA LEU A 96 11.52 0.94 10.64
C LEU A 96 12.96 0.46 10.85
N ARG A 97 13.19 -0.74 11.40
CA ARG A 97 14.53 -1.33 11.51
C ARG A 97 15.21 -1.48 10.16
N ARG A 98 14.45 -1.87 9.13
CA ARG A 98 15.02 -2.03 7.78
C ARG A 98 15.33 -0.70 7.12
N TYR A 99 14.42 0.26 7.28
CA TYR A 99 14.62 1.62 6.84
C TYR A 99 15.82 2.30 7.53
N LEU A 100 15.84 2.35 8.87
CA LEU A 100 16.94 2.96 9.61
C LEU A 100 18.26 2.21 9.37
N GLY A 101 18.23 0.89 9.23
CA GLY A 101 19.42 0.11 8.88
C GLY A 101 19.97 0.43 7.49
N GLY A 102 19.15 0.91 6.55
CA GLY A 102 19.62 1.40 5.26
C GLY A 102 20.25 2.78 5.39
N VAL A 103 19.55 3.70 6.05
CA VAL A 103 20.02 5.07 6.31
C VAL A 103 21.34 5.07 7.08
N LEU A 104 21.48 4.26 8.14
CA LEU A 104 22.70 4.12 8.93
C LEU A 104 23.88 3.54 8.14
N ARG A 105 23.62 2.83 7.03
CA ARG A 105 24.63 2.35 6.09
C ARG A 105 24.95 3.34 4.97
N GLY A 106 24.40 4.56 5.05
CA GLY A 106 24.62 5.63 4.08
C GLY A 106 23.70 5.60 2.86
N LEU A 107 22.66 4.75 2.84
CA LEU A 107 21.64 4.83 1.80
C LEU A 107 20.82 6.10 1.99
N GLY A 108 20.53 6.80 0.89
CA GLY A 108 19.57 7.89 0.91
C GLY A 108 18.18 7.40 1.34
N HIS A 109 17.33 8.31 1.81
CA HIS A 109 15.95 7.99 2.22
C HIS A 109 15.18 7.20 1.14
N ARG A 110 15.36 7.58 -0.13
CA ARG A 110 14.72 6.93 -1.27
C ARG A 110 15.20 5.50 -1.45
N ASP A 111 16.51 5.26 -1.46
CA ASP A 111 17.08 3.94 -1.69
C ASP A 111 16.78 3.00 -0.52
N SER A 112 16.79 3.54 0.70
CA SER A 112 16.40 2.78 1.88
C SER A 112 14.93 2.40 1.89
N TYR A 113 14.06 3.25 1.35
CA TYR A 113 12.65 2.93 1.14
C TYR A 113 12.48 1.88 0.03
N GLN A 114 13.12 2.08 -1.13
CA GLN A 114 13.01 1.20 -2.30
C GLN A 114 13.60 -0.20 -2.07
N SER A 115 14.60 -0.34 -1.20
CA SER A 115 15.19 -1.63 -0.84
C SER A 115 14.49 -2.32 0.34
N ASN A 116 13.49 -1.69 0.95
CA ASN A 116 12.75 -2.29 2.05
C ASN A 116 11.95 -3.51 1.54
N PRO A 117 12.17 -4.73 2.07
CA PRO A 117 11.50 -5.94 1.57
C PRO A 117 9.97 -5.84 1.56
N TYR A 118 9.38 -5.11 2.51
CA TYR A 118 7.92 -4.93 2.57
C TYR A 118 7.39 -4.07 1.43
N GLU A 119 8.18 -3.08 0.97
CA GLU A 119 7.89 -2.24 -0.20
C GLU A 119 8.18 -2.97 -1.51
N VAL A 120 9.17 -3.87 -1.51
CA VAL A 120 9.50 -4.72 -2.66
C VAL A 120 8.36 -5.69 -2.92
N GLU A 121 7.92 -6.43 -1.90
CA GLU A 121 6.78 -7.36 -2.00
C GLU A 121 5.52 -6.65 -2.50
N ALA A 122 5.23 -5.46 -1.96
CA ALA A 122 4.07 -4.67 -2.37
C ALA A 122 4.18 -4.20 -3.84
N ARG A 123 5.38 -3.90 -4.36
CA ARG A 123 5.60 -3.58 -5.78
C ARG A 123 5.50 -4.80 -6.68
N GLU A 124 6.08 -5.93 -6.28
CA GLU A 124 5.98 -7.20 -7.00
C GLU A 124 4.52 -7.63 -7.16
N ALA A 125 3.68 -7.38 -6.14
CA ALA A 125 2.24 -7.61 -6.24
C ALA A 125 1.57 -6.71 -7.30
N VAL A 126 1.96 -5.43 -7.40
CA VAL A 126 1.46 -4.55 -8.48
C VAL A 126 1.94 -5.02 -9.85
N GLU A 127 3.18 -5.46 -9.98
CA GLU A 127 3.70 -5.99 -11.25
C GLU A 127 2.95 -7.26 -11.68
N ARG A 128 2.62 -8.13 -10.72
CA ARG A 128 1.90 -9.38 -10.97
C ARG A 128 0.41 -9.18 -11.26
N PHE A 129 -0.25 -8.32 -10.48
CA PHE A 129 -1.72 -8.21 -10.50
C PHE A 129 -2.25 -6.90 -11.10
N GLY A 130 -1.38 -5.92 -11.35
CA GLY A 130 -1.74 -4.58 -11.85
C GLY A 130 -1.78 -4.46 -13.37
N ILE A 131 -1.71 -5.58 -14.09
CA ILE A 131 -1.85 -5.64 -15.55
C ILE A 131 -3.31 -5.99 -15.85
N THR A 132 -4.01 -5.08 -16.51
CA THR A 132 -5.33 -5.35 -17.09
C THR A 132 -5.12 -6.25 -18.31
N VAL A 133 -5.61 -7.50 -18.26
CA VAL A 133 -5.73 -8.38 -19.43
C VAL A 133 -6.93 -7.97 -20.26
#